data_AF-V5FRN3-F1
#
_entry.id   AF-V5FRN3-F1
#
_cell.length_a   1.000
_cell.length_b   1.000
_cell.length_c   1.000
_cell.angle_alpha   90.00
_cell.angle_beta   90.00
_cell.angle_gamma   90.00
#
_symmetry.space_group_name_H-M   'P 1'
#
loop_
_entity.id
_entity.type
_entity.pdbx_description
1 polymer ?
#
loop_
_entity_poly.entity_id
_entity_poly.type
_entity_poly.pdbx_seq_one_letter_code
_entity_poly.pdbx_strand_id
1 'polypeptide(L)'
;MAAAAPRMTSTLLLFLCASAALAVSENFLKMFEGQQTPADPCYDEDRPRRCIPDFVNAAFGVPVKASSTCGLHSPVHYCEAPEPGANPQCHICDDRQPRNRFPSSHLTDLNNPNNITCWRSEPLPPVTSINAPPDNVTLTLSLGKKYELTYVSLQFCPLTPKPDSIAIYKSMDYGKTWQPFQFY
;
A
#
# COMPACT_ATOMS: atom_id res chain seq x y z
N MET A 1 -56.44 -42.21 65.22
CA MET A 1 -56.04 -42.18 63.80
C MET A 1 -55.25 -40.90 63.57
N ALA A 2 -54.01 -41.05 63.12
CA ALA A 2 -52.96 -40.03 62.95
C ALA A 2 -53.41 -38.92 61.97
N ALA A 3 -53.28 -37.63 62.31
CA ALA A 3 -52.11 -36.73 62.31
C ALA A 3 -51.92 -35.98 60.97
N ALA A 4 -51.86 -34.66 61.07
CA ALA A 4 -51.59 -33.70 60.02
C ALA A 4 -50.31 -32.89 60.35
N ALA A 5 -49.76 -32.25 59.30
CA ALA A 5 -48.84 -31.09 59.29
C ALA A 5 -47.29 -31.31 59.34
N PRO A 6 -46.49 -30.32 58.84
CA PRO A 6 -45.25 -30.52 58.05
C PRO A 6 -43.98 -29.78 58.57
N ARG A 7 -42.89 -29.76 57.75
CA ARG A 7 -41.72 -28.82 57.66
C ARG A 7 -40.34 -29.27 58.21
N MET A 8 -39.30 -28.58 57.66
CA MET A 8 -37.85 -28.49 57.99
C MET A 8 -36.94 -29.57 57.36
N THR A 9 -35.79 -29.32 56.72
CA THR A 9 -34.80 -28.20 56.55
C THR A 9 -33.98 -28.49 55.26
N SER A 10 -33.49 -27.57 54.41
CA SER A 10 -32.70 -26.32 54.54
C SER A 10 -31.18 -26.50 54.34
N THR A 11 -30.69 -25.96 53.22
CA THR A 11 -29.52 -25.05 53.15
C THR A 11 -28.15 -25.55 53.63
N LEU A 12 -27.46 -26.38 52.84
CA LEU A 12 -26.01 -26.59 53.04
C LEU A 12 -25.13 -26.40 51.78
N LEU A 13 -25.70 -26.06 50.62
CA LEU A 13 -24.96 -26.03 49.34
C LEU A 13 -24.57 -24.63 48.84
N LEU A 14 -24.88 -23.55 49.58
CA LEU A 14 -24.65 -22.17 49.11
C LEU A 14 -23.42 -21.46 49.71
N PHE A 15 -22.66 -22.10 50.60
CA PHE A 15 -21.52 -21.43 51.28
C PHE A 15 -20.13 -21.66 50.65
N LEU A 16 -19.99 -22.48 49.60
CA LEU A 16 -18.67 -22.74 48.99
C LEU A 16 -18.30 -21.86 47.78
N CYS A 17 -19.17 -20.96 47.32
CA CYS A 17 -18.87 -20.07 46.19
C CYS A 17 -18.44 -18.65 46.56
N ALA A 18 -18.27 -18.34 47.86
CA ALA A 18 -18.03 -16.97 48.33
C ALA A 18 -16.55 -16.58 48.52
N SER A 19 -15.58 -17.42 48.13
CA SER A 19 -14.14 -17.13 48.31
C SER A 19 -13.39 -16.76 47.02
N ALA A 20 -14.06 -16.65 45.87
CA ALA A 20 -13.44 -16.21 44.61
C ALA A 20 -13.74 -14.74 44.28
N ALA A 21 -13.60 -13.84 45.26
CA ALA A 21 -13.67 -12.41 45.03
C ALA A 21 -12.26 -11.82 44.84
N LEU A 22 -11.95 -11.48 43.59
CA LEU A 22 -11.15 -10.32 43.17
C LEU A 22 -9.69 -10.23 43.64
N ALA A 23 -8.81 -11.01 43.01
CA ALA A 23 -7.43 -10.57 42.78
C ALA A 23 -7.35 -9.98 41.36
N VAL A 24 -7.80 -8.73 41.20
CA VAL A 24 -7.46 -7.95 40.00
C VAL A 24 -5.97 -7.62 40.13
N SER A 25 -5.15 -8.24 39.29
CA SER A 25 -3.70 -7.97 39.25
C SER A 25 -3.44 -6.48 39.02
N GLU A 26 -2.67 -5.81 39.89
CA GLU A 26 -2.23 -4.42 39.68
C GLU A 26 -1.52 -4.21 38.34
N ASN A 27 -0.95 -5.29 37.78
CA ASN A 27 -0.35 -5.26 36.43
C ASN A 27 -1.39 -5.06 35.33
N PHE A 28 -2.66 -5.42 35.55
CA PHE A 28 -3.74 -5.21 34.57
C PHE A 28 -4.18 -3.74 34.54
N LEU A 29 -4.18 -3.04 35.68
CA LEU A 29 -4.49 -1.61 35.74
C LEU A 29 -3.33 -0.74 35.22
N LYS A 30 -2.08 -1.19 35.39
CA LYS A 30 -0.90 -0.54 34.79
C LYS A 30 -0.83 -0.62 33.26
N MET A 31 -1.58 -1.51 32.62
CA MET A 31 -1.70 -1.51 31.14
C MET A 31 -2.57 -0.36 30.61
N PHE A 32 -3.31 0.34 31.48
CA PHE A 32 -4.13 1.50 31.13
C PHE A 32 -3.51 2.84 31.57
N GLU A 33 -2.42 2.84 32.34
CA GLU A 33 -1.65 4.04 32.64
C GLU A 33 -0.66 4.34 31.52
N GLY A 34 -1.02 5.29 30.65
CA GLY A 34 -0.03 6.04 29.90
C GLY A 34 -0.09 5.95 28.39
N GLN A 35 -1.28 5.93 27.78
CA GLN A 35 -1.39 6.52 26.45
C GLN A 35 -1.76 8.00 26.62
N GLN A 36 -0.74 8.80 26.97
CA GLN A 36 -0.87 10.26 26.92
C GLN A 36 -1.37 10.62 25.52
N THR A 37 -2.55 11.24 25.44
CA THR A 37 -3.01 11.84 24.20
C THR A 37 -1.92 12.81 23.74
N PRO A 38 -1.34 12.64 22.54
CA PRO A 38 -0.30 13.54 22.08
C PRO A 38 -0.83 14.97 22.12
N ALA A 39 -0.08 15.87 22.76
CA ALA A 39 -0.39 17.30 22.76
C ALA A 39 -0.47 17.79 21.31
N ASP A 40 -1.46 18.65 21.01
CA ASP A 40 -1.66 19.15 19.65
C ASP A 40 -0.40 19.92 19.20
N PRO A 41 0.30 19.47 18.15
CA PRO A 41 1.52 20.12 17.69
C PRO A 41 1.27 21.54 17.15
N CYS A 42 0.03 21.95 16.92
CA CYS A 42 -0.35 23.28 16.44
C CYS A 42 -0.48 24.32 17.57
N TYR A 43 -0.39 23.93 18.84
CA TYR A 43 -0.51 24.84 19.99
C TYR A 43 0.66 24.68 20.97
N ASP A 44 0.99 25.79 21.65
CA ASP A 44 1.94 25.86 22.76
C ASP A 44 1.27 26.66 23.89
N GLU A 45 0.80 25.98 24.95
CA GLU A 45 0.05 26.59 26.06
C GLU A 45 -1.05 27.55 25.55
N ASP A 46 -1.95 27.05 24.70
CA ASP A 46 -3.02 27.77 23.99
C ASP A 46 -2.59 28.84 22.98
N ARG A 47 -1.29 29.03 22.74
CA ARG A 47 -0.80 29.93 21.68
C ARG A 47 -0.66 29.17 20.36
N PRO A 48 -1.31 29.62 19.27
CA PRO A 48 -1.21 28.94 17.98
C PRO A 48 0.20 29.08 17.40
N ARG A 49 0.73 27.99 16.84
CA ARG A 49 2.02 27.95 16.12
C ARG A 49 1.87 27.20 14.80
N ARG A 50 2.85 27.37 13.89
CA ARG A 50 2.87 26.65 12.63
C ARG A 50 3.09 25.16 12.88
N CYS A 51 2.13 24.34 12.46
CA CYS A 51 2.27 22.90 12.32
C CYS A 51 2.20 22.53 10.84
N ILE A 52 2.96 21.50 10.46
CA ILE A 52 2.91 20.90 9.13
C ILE A 52 2.70 19.39 9.31
N PRO A 53 1.95 18.72 8.43
CA PRO A 53 1.83 17.27 8.48
C PRO A 53 3.18 16.59 8.32
N ASP A 54 3.27 15.35 8.80
CA ASP A 54 4.48 14.54 8.65
C ASP A 54 4.82 14.28 7.18
N PHE A 55 6.12 14.09 6.93
CA PHE A 55 6.62 13.67 5.64
C PHE A 55 6.27 12.20 5.38
N VAL A 56 5.54 11.91 4.30
CA VAL A 56 5.06 10.57 3.97
C VAL A 56 5.29 10.23 2.50
N ASN A 57 5.38 8.94 2.19
CA ASN A 57 5.20 8.46 0.83
C ASN A 57 3.71 8.52 0.46
N ALA A 58 3.31 9.58 -0.24
CA ALA A 58 1.92 9.79 -0.66
C ALA A 58 1.41 8.74 -1.66
N ALA A 59 2.30 7.97 -2.31
CA ALA A 59 1.93 6.94 -3.26
C ALA A 59 1.68 5.58 -2.61
N PHE A 60 2.14 5.34 -1.37
CA PHE A 60 2.07 4.02 -0.75
C PHE A 60 0.64 3.50 -0.65
N GLY A 61 0.39 2.32 -1.21
CA GLY A 61 -0.92 1.67 -1.26
C GLY A 61 -1.96 2.35 -2.17
N VAL A 62 -1.62 3.44 -2.86
CA VAL A 62 -2.55 4.16 -3.73
C VAL A 62 -2.59 3.50 -5.12
N PRO A 63 -3.76 3.11 -5.63
CA PRO A 63 -3.87 2.47 -6.94
C PRO A 63 -3.35 3.35 -8.07
N VAL A 64 -2.47 2.80 -8.91
CA VAL A 64 -1.97 3.45 -10.13
C VAL A 64 -2.75 2.94 -11.33
N LYS A 65 -3.29 3.86 -12.14
CA LYS A 65 -3.87 3.55 -13.44
C LYS A 65 -2.77 3.54 -14.50
N ALA A 66 -2.46 2.37 -15.04
CA ALA A 66 -1.53 2.21 -16.15
C ALA A 66 -2.29 2.14 -17.48
N SER A 67 -1.77 2.76 -18.55
CA SER A 67 -2.36 2.63 -19.90
C SER A 67 -2.12 1.27 -20.54
N SER A 68 -1.08 0.56 -20.08
CA SER A 68 -0.71 -0.79 -20.53
C SER A 68 -0.30 -1.64 -19.33
N THR A 69 -0.59 -2.93 -19.35
CA THR A 69 -0.06 -3.91 -18.39
C THR A 69 0.02 -5.25 -19.10
N CYS A 70 1.16 -5.92 -19.02
CA CYS A 70 1.37 -7.17 -19.75
C CYS A 70 0.42 -8.28 -19.29
N GLY A 71 0.05 -9.18 -20.19
CA GLY A 71 -0.64 -10.41 -19.83
C GLY A 71 -2.14 -10.27 -19.51
N LEU A 72 -2.73 -9.06 -19.63
CA LEU A 72 -4.14 -8.83 -19.31
C LEU A 72 -5.10 -9.54 -20.27
N HIS A 73 -4.83 -9.48 -21.57
CA HIS A 73 -5.69 -10.09 -22.59
C HIS A 73 -5.24 -11.51 -22.96
N SER A 74 -3.95 -11.69 -23.16
CA SER A 74 -3.31 -12.95 -23.51
C SER A 74 -1.89 -13.01 -22.97
N PRO A 75 -1.30 -14.21 -22.80
CA PRO A 75 0.12 -14.33 -22.47
C PRO A 75 0.99 -13.61 -23.52
N VAL A 76 1.96 -12.81 -23.07
CA VAL A 76 2.88 -12.07 -23.93
C VAL A 76 4.33 -12.38 -23.58
N HIS A 77 5.20 -12.41 -24.58
CA HIS A 77 6.64 -12.59 -24.37
C HIS A 77 7.32 -11.26 -24.07
N TYR A 78 8.16 -11.22 -23.04
CA TYR A 78 9.07 -10.10 -22.77
C TYR A 78 10.50 -10.64 -22.66
N CYS A 79 11.48 -9.84 -23.06
CA CYS A 79 12.88 -10.26 -23.04
C CYS A 79 13.74 -9.26 -22.28
N GLU A 80 14.70 -9.79 -21.53
CA GLU A 80 15.62 -9.02 -20.71
C GLU A 80 17.04 -9.30 -21.16
N ALA A 81 17.83 -8.23 -21.33
CA ALA A 81 19.25 -8.31 -21.62
C ALA A 81 19.99 -7.76 -20.40
N PRO A 82 20.78 -8.59 -19.68
CA PRO A 82 21.51 -8.13 -18.50
C PRO A 82 22.50 -7.00 -18.82
N GLU A 83 23.09 -7.06 -20.01
CA GLU A 83 24.04 -6.08 -20.51
C GLU A 83 23.78 -5.80 -22.00
N PRO A 84 24.09 -4.58 -22.48
CA PRO A 84 24.05 -4.28 -23.91
C PRO A 84 24.94 -5.24 -24.71
N GLY A 85 24.33 -6.04 -25.59
CA GLY A 85 25.04 -7.03 -26.42
C GLY A 85 25.03 -8.48 -25.88
N ALA A 86 24.46 -8.71 -24.70
CA ALA A 86 24.20 -10.07 -24.22
C ALA A 86 23.01 -10.71 -24.95
N ASN A 87 22.96 -12.05 -24.97
CA ASN A 87 21.79 -12.77 -25.48
C ASN A 87 20.58 -12.51 -24.57
N PRO A 88 19.46 -11.98 -25.10
CA PRO A 88 18.30 -11.68 -24.30
C PRO A 88 17.61 -12.96 -23.82
N GLN A 89 17.27 -13.01 -22.53
CA GLN A 89 16.46 -14.07 -21.95
C GLN A 89 14.99 -13.69 -22.04
N CYS A 90 14.19 -14.51 -22.71
CA CYS A 90 12.76 -14.25 -22.88
C CYS A 90 11.91 -15.07 -21.91
N HIS A 91 10.90 -14.41 -21.35
CA HIS A 91 9.95 -14.94 -20.39
C HIS A 91 8.52 -14.66 -20.88
N ILE A 92 7.53 -15.26 -20.20
CA ILE A 92 6.11 -15.05 -20.48
C ILE A 92 5.51 -14.24 -19.33
N CYS A 93 4.82 -13.16 -19.67
CA CYS A 93 3.92 -12.46 -18.77
C CYS A 93 2.48 -12.93 -19.02
N ASP A 94 1.81 -13.38 -17.96
CA ASP A 94 0.42 -13.81 -17.98
C ASP A 94 -0.24 -13.39 -16.66
N ASP A 95 -1.23 -12.49 -16.71
CA ASP A 95 -1.89 -11.96 -15.52
C ASP A 95 -2.67 -13.04 -14.74
N ARG A 96 -3.04 -14.14 -15.43
CA ARG A 96 -3.72 -15.29 -14.83
C ARG A 96 -2.82 -16.10 -13.91
N GLN A 97 -1.50 -16.00 -14.10
CA GLN A 97 -0.52 -16.78 -13.35
C GLN A 97 0.18 -15.90 -12.31
N PRO A 98 -0.02 -16.12 -10.99
CA PRO A 98 0.52 -15.25 -9.95
C PRO A 98 2.04 -15.07 -9.94
N ARG A 99 2.80 -16.04 -10.47
CA ARG A 99 4.27 -15.99 -10.59
C ARG A 99 4.75 -15.13 -11.76
N ASN A 100 3.90 -14.91 -12.76
CA ASN A 100 4.26 -14.30 -14.04
C ASN A 100 3.40 -13.05 -14.34
N ARG A 101 2.70 -12.53 -13.34
CA ARG A 101 1.89 -11.31 -13.44
C ARG A 101 2.66 -10.12 -12.90
N PHE A 102 2.49 -8.97 -13.55
CA PHE A 102 3.15 -7.72 -13.18
C PHE A 102 2.14 -6.57 -13.08
N PRO A 103 1.13 -6.66 -12.18
CA PRO A 103 0.06 -5.68 -12.05
C PRO A 103 0.57 -4.32 -11.57
N SER A 104 -0.18 -3.26 -11.88
CA SER A 104 0.16 -1.88 -11.46
C SER A 104 0.16 -1.68 -9.93
N SER A 105 -0.45 -2.59 -9.16
CA SER A 105 -0.38 -2.59 -7.71
C SER A 105 1.04 -2.78 -7.16
N HIS A 106 1.94 -3.40 -7.94
CA HIS A 106 3.36 -3.55 -7.58
C HIS A 106 4.18 -2.25 -7.72
N LEU A 107 3.57 -1.14 -8.11
CA LEU A 107 4.25 0.17 -8.16
C LEU A 107 4.27 0.85 -6.77
N THR A 108 3.34 0.48 -5.91
CA THR A 108 3.01 1.21 -4.68
C THR A 108 2.88 0.29 -3.47
N ASP A 109 3.22 -0.99 -3.60
CA ASP A 109 3.25 -1.96 -2.52
C ASP A 109 4.50 -1.80 -1.65
N LEU A 110 4.67 -2.72 -0.68
CA LEU A 110 5.84 -2.74 0.18
C LEU A 110 7.07 -3.20 -0.63
N ASN A 111 7.98 -2.28 -0.90
CA ASN A 111 9.23 -2.60 -1.58
C ASN A 111 10.19 -3.35 -0.63
N ASN A 112 10.38 -4.65 -0.89
CA ASN A 112 11.37 -5.48 -0.21
C ASN A 112 12.56 -5.75 -1.15
N PRO A 113 13.78 -5.25 -0.86
CA PRO A 113 14.95 -5.44 -1.72
C PRO A 113 15.31 -6.91 -1.98
N ASN A 114 14.93 -7.83 -1.07
CA ASN A 114 15.19 -9.27 -1.23
C ASN A 114 14.13 -9.97 -2.10
N ASN A 115 12.98 -9.36 -2.31
CA ASN A 115 11.88 -9.92 -3.09
C ASN A 115 11.13 -8.78 -3.79
N ILE A 116 11.73 -8.29 -4.87
CA ILE A 116 11.24 -7.14 -5.60
C ILE A 116 10.02 -7.55 -6.42
N THR A 117 8.91 -6.90 -6.14
CA THR A 117 7.74 -6.85 -7.02
C THR A 117 7.89 -5.69 -8.00
N CYS A 118 7.39 -5.85 -9.22
CA CYS A 118 7.35 -4.74 -10.15
C CYS A 118 6.18 -4.86 -11.13
N TRP A 119 5.86 -3.75 -11.79
CA TRP A 119 4.89 -3.66 -12.88
C TRP A 119 5.60 -3.68 -14.24
N ARG A 120 4.93 -4.20 -15.26
CA ARG A 120 5.41 -4.20 -16.65
C ARG A 120 4.30 -3.85 -17.63
N SER A 121 4.62 -3.00 -18.60
CA SER A 121 3.77 -2.78 -19.78
C SER A 121 3.82 -3.98 -20.72
N GLU A 122 2.89 -4.03 -21.66
CA GLU A 122 3.07 -4.87 -22.85
C GLU A 122 4.34 -4.46 -23.61
N PRO A 123 5.00 -5.39 -24.32
CA PRO A 123 6.13 -5.08 -25.18
C PRO A 123 5.72 -4.05 -26.24
N LEU A 124 6.45 -2.94 -26.29
CA LEU A 124 6.22 -1.92 -27.30
C LEU A 124 6.87 -2.36 -28.62
N PRO A 125 6.13 -2.32 -29.76
CA PRO A 125 6.74 -2.60 -31.05
C PRO A 125 7.76 -1.50 -31.38
N PRO A 126 8.88 -1.84 -32.04
CA PRO A 126 9.86 -0.84 -32.43
C PRO A 126 9.24 0.19 -33.38
N VAL A 127 9.60 1.46 -33.17
CA VAL A 127 9.19 2.58 -34.02
C VAL A 127 9.92 2.47 -35.36
N THR A 128 9.34 1.70 -36.28
CA THR A 128 9.92 1.36 -37.58
C THR A 128 9.43 2.27 -38.71
N SER A 129 8.47 3.15 -38.45
CA SER A 129 7.95 4.10 -39.44
C SER A 129 7.34 5.34 -38.78
N ILE A 130 7.15 6.39 -39.57
CA ILE A 130 6.52 7.65 -39.14
C ILE A 130 5.03 7.49 -38.77
N ASN A 131 4.41 6.37 -39.15
CA ASN A 131 3.02 6.01 -38.86
C ASN A 131 2.90 4.98 -37.73
N ALA A 132 4.00 4.67 -37.03
CA ALA A 132 3.94 3.78 -35.88
C ALA A 132 3.01 4.37 -34.81
N PRO A 133 2.22 3.52 -34.11
CA PRO A 133 1.41 3.98 -32.98
C PRO A 133 2.27 4.69 -31.94
N PRO A 134 1.69 5.62 -31.15
CA PRO A 134 2.37 6.20 -30.01
C PRO A 134 2.91 5.10 -29.09
N ASP A 135 4.20 5.16 -28.80
CA ASP A 135 4.95 4.25 -27.92
C ASP A 135 4.88 4.69 -26.45
N ASN A 136 3.94 5.57 -26.11
CA ASN A 136 3.84 6.13 -24.78
C ASN A 136 3.01 5.25 -23.83
N VAL A 137 3.65 4.84 -22.74
CA VAL A 137 2.95 4.22 -21.61
C VAL A 137 2.80 5.26 -20.51
N THR A 138 1.58 5.40 -19.99
CA THR A 138 1.27 6.38 -18.94
C THR A 138 0.92 5.69 -17.64
N LEU A 139 1.47 6.20 -16.55
CA LEU A 139 1.15 5.81 -15.17
C LEU A 139 0.51 7.01 -14.48
N THR A 140 -0.74 6.87 -14.07
CA THR A 140 -1.52 7.95 -13.43
C THR A 140 -1.81 7.59 -11.98
N LEU A 141 -1.30 8.41 -11.06
CA LEU A 141 -1.49 8.28 -9.61
C LEU A 141 -2.38 9.44 -9.11
N SER A 142 -3.55 9.13 -8.58
CA SER A 142 -4.48 10.11 -8.02
C SER A 142 -4.39 10.15 -6.50
N LEU A 143 -3.76 11.19 -5.95
CA LEU A 143 -3.52 11.32 -4.50
C LEU A 143 -4.76 11.70 -3.66
N GLY A 144 -5.85 12.12 -4.30
CA GLY A 144 -7.12 12.47 -3.61
C GLY A 144 -7.11 13.78 -2.82
N LYS A 145 -5.94 14.36 -2.53
CA LYS A 145 -5.78 15.70 -1.94
C LYS A 145 -4.53 16.39 -2.47
N LYS A 146 -4.37 17.67 -2.16
CA LYS A 146 -3.16 18.45 -2.53
C LYS A 146 -2.00 18.07 -1.61
N TYR A 147 -0.83 17.85 -2.20
CA TYR A 147 0.43 17.59 -1.52
C TYR A 147 1.48 18.59 -1.97
N GLU A 148 2.34 18.99 -1.04
CA GLU A 148 3.61 19.64 -1.36
C GLU A 148 4.65 18.53 -1.62
N LEU A 149 4.99 18.30 -2.88
CA LEU A 149 5.89 17.22 -3.28
C LEU A 149 7.36 17.64 -3.13
N THR A 150 8.12 16.90 -2.34
CA THR A 150 9.59 17.07 -2.25
C THR A 150 10.32 16.35 -3.39
N TYR A 151 9.91 15.12 -3.71
CA TYR A 151 10.50 14.34 -4.80
C TYR A 151 9.50 13.34 -5.39
N VAL A 152 9.79 12.89 -6.61
CA VAL A 152 9.19 11.72 -7.25
C VAL A 152 10.34 10.79 -7.62
N SER A 153 10.26 9.53 -7.21
CA SER A 153 11.32 8.53 -7.45
C SER A 153 10.73 7.31 -8.11
N LEU A 154 11.42 6.79 -9.12
CA LEU A 154 11.04 5.59 -9.86
C LEU A 154 12.19 4.58 -9.79
N GLN A 155 11.88 3.35 -9.38
CA GLN A 155 12.79 2.23 -9.44
C GLN A 155 12.34 1.29 -10.57
N PHE A 156 13.21 1.04 -11.54
CA PHE A 156 12.92 0.13 -12.64
C PHE A 156 13.12 -1.32 -12.20
N CYS A 157 12.37 -2.24 -12.81
CA CYS A 157 12.55 -3.67 -12.60
C CYS A 157 14.02 -4.06 -12.85
N PRO A 158 14.55 -5.06 -12.13
CA PRO A 158 15.86 -5.65 -12.44
C PRO A 158 15.95 -6.06 -13.93
N LEU A 159 17.13 -5.91 -14.53
CA LEU A 159 17.44 -6.32 -15.91
C LEU A 159 16.59 -5.64 -17.00
N THR A 160 15.74 -4.68 -16.63
CA THR A 160 14.94 -3.91 -17.58
C THR A 160 15.67 -2.62 -17.93
N PRO A 161 15.88 -2.31 -19.23
CA PRO A 161 16.49 -1.06 -19.63
C PRO A 161 15.61 0.11 -19.19
N LYS A 162 16.27 1.23 -18.81
CA LYS A 162 15.55 2.48 -18.58
C LYS A 162 14.99 2.98 -19.92
N PRO A 163 13.79 3.59 -19.93
CA PRO A 163 13.29 4.27 -21.12
C PRO A 163 14.26 5.35 -21.61
N ASP A 164 14.32 5.53 -22.93
CA ASP A 164 15.14 6.58 -23.56
C ASP A 164 14.65 7.99 -23.23
N SER A 165 13.35 8.14 -22.91
CA SER A 165 12.77 9.42 -22.52
C SER A 165 11.61 9.23 -21.55
N ILE A 166 11.51 10.11 -20.54
CA ILE A 166 10.44 10.09 -19.54
C ILE A 166 9.96 11.52 -19.28
N ALA A 167 8.65 11.71 -19.27
CA ALA A 167 8.03 12.96 -18.86
C ALA A 167 7.16 12.73 -17.62
N ILE A 168 7.37 13.55 -16.58
CA ILE A 168 6.56 13.58 -15.37
C ILE A 168 5.68 14.82 -15.43
N TYR A 169 4.37 14.61 -15.29
CA TYR A 169 3.36 15.68 -15.21
C TYR A 169 2.69 15.67 -13.85
N LYS A 170 2.19 16.82 -13.42
CA LYS A 170 1.37 16.96 -12.21
C LYS A 170 0.10 17.73 -12.49
N SER A 171 -0.93 17.47 -11.69
CA SER A 171 -2.21 18.18 -11.72
C SER A 171 -2.51 18.79 -10.36
N MET A 172 -2.96 20.05 -10.36
CA MET A 172 -3.36 20.79 -9.15
C MET A 172 -4.89 20.86 -8.98
N ASP A 173 -5.64 20.29 -9.92
CA ASP A 173 -7.09 20.40 -10.06
C ASP A 173 -7.77 19.03 -10.25
N TYR A 174 -7.17 17.98 -9.67
CA TYR A 174 -7.69 16.60 -9.63
C TYR A 174 -7.80 15.94 -11.03
N GLY A 175 -6.82 16.20 -11.89
CA GLY A 175 -6.67 15.55 -13.20
C GLY A 175 -7.37 16.26 -14.35
N LYS A 176 -7.87 17.49 -14.17
CA LYS A 176 -8.51 18.26 -15.25
C LYS A 176 -7.47 18.91 -16.15
N THR A 177 -6.42 19.47 -15.57
CA THR A 177 -5.27 20.03 -16.29
C THR A 177 -3.97 19.42 -15.78
N TRP A 178 -3.00 19.33 -16.69
CA TRP A 178 -1.69 18.73 -16.44
C TRP A 178 -0.61 19.75 -16.80
N GLN A 179 0.35 19.90 -15.89
CA GLN A 179 1.50 20.76 -16.07
C GLN A 179 2.77 19.91 -16.04
N PRO A 180 3.75 20.18 -16.92
CA PRO A 180 5.01 19.45 -16.89
C PRO A 180 5.73 19.71 -15.56
N PHE A 181 6.30 18.64 -15.00
CA PHE A 181 7.06 18.70 -13.76
C PHE A 181 8.55 18.41 -14.01
N GLN A 182 8.87 17.38 -14.80
CA GLN A 182 10.24 17.05 -15.18
C GLN A 182 10.27 16.28 -16.51
N PHE A 183 11.33 16.49 -17.29
CA PHE A 183 11.65 15.68 -18.46
C PHE A 183 13.04 15.04 -18.27
N TYR A 184 13.18 13.79 -18.68
CA TYR A 184 14.43 13.03 -18.72
C TYR A 184 14.63 12.50 -20.12
#